data_AF-A0A9Y3RKK9-F1
#
_entry.id   AF-A0A9Y3RKK9-F1
#
_cell.length_a   1.000
_cell.length_b   1.000
_cell.length_c   1.000
_cell.angle_alpha   90.00
_cell.angle_beta   90.00
_cell.angle_gamma   90.00
#
_symmetry.space_group_name_H-M   'P 1'
#
loop_
_entity.id
_entity.type
_entity.pdbx_description
1 polymer ?
#
loop_
_entity_poly.entity_id
_entity_poly.type
_entity_poly.pdbx_seq_one_letter_code
_entity_poly.pdbx_strand_id
1 'polypeptide(L)'
;MPTVGVKRDLLFKALGRSYTDEEFDELCFEFGLELDEITSEKEIISREQGDTKASGASDVILYKIDVPANRYDLLCLEGLVRGLQVFKNKLEVPRYKRVSPLSGEPQKLIITKETEAVRPHAVAAVLRNITFTKERYDSFIELQEKLHQNICR
;
A
#
# COMPACT_ATOMS: atom_id res chain seq x y z
N MET A 1 8.39 12.70 3.64
CA MET A 1 8.31 11.25 3.93
C MET A 1 7.32 10.66 2.93
N PRO A 2 7.39 9.38 2.53
CA PRO A 2 6.35 8.83 1.67
C PRO A 2 4.98 8.87 2.36
N THR A 3 4.02 9.57 1.75
CA THR A 3 2.63 9.60 2.22
C THR A 3 1.80 8.51 1.54
N VAL A 4 1.03 7.76 2.31
CA VAL A 4 0.12 6.71 1.84
C VAL A 4 -1.32 7.14 2.13
N GLY A 5 -2.15 7.21 1.09
CA GLY A 5 -3.57 7.51 1.22
C GLY A 5 -4.38 6.23 1.37
N VAL A 6 -5.14 6.09 2.46
CA VAL A 6 -5.97 4.91 2.70
C VAL A 6 -7.40 5.28 3.04
N LYS A 7 -8.36 4.51 2.51
CA LYS A 7 -9.78 4.64 2.86
C LYS A 7 -9.97 4.20 4.31
N ARG A 8 -10.42 5.10 5.18
CA ARG A 8 -10.57 4.86 6.62
C ARG A 8 -11.40 3.62 6.93
N ASP A 9 -12.56 3.51 6.27
CA ASP A 9 -13.49 2.43 6.57
C ASP A 9 -12.92 1.06 6.16
N LEU A 10 -12.11 1.01 5.09
CA LEU A 10 -11.39 -0.21 4.69
C LEU A 10 -10.26 -0.53 5.67
N LEU A 11 -9.53 0.48 6.14
CA LEU A 11 -8.47 0.33 7.13
C LEU A 11 -9.03 -0.24 8.44
N PHE A 12 -10.11 0.32 8.96
CA PHE A 12 -10.73 -0.12 10.21
C PHE A 12 -11.33 -1.53 10.08
N LYS A 13 -11.97 -1.81 8.94
CA LYS A 13 -12.44 -3.16 8.62
C LYS A 13 -11.29 -4.17 8.59
N ALA A 14 -10.15 -3.80 8.02
CA ALA A 14 -8.98 -4.67 7.93
C ALA A 14 -8.26 -4.85 9.29
N LEU A 15 -8.29 -3.84 10.16
CA LEU A 15 -7.79 -3.92 11.54
C LEU A 15 -8.75 -4.65 12.50
N GLY A 16 -10.00 -4.88 12.08
CA GLY A 16 -11.04 -5.55 12.87
C GLY A 16 -11.56 -4.70 14.04
N ARG A 17 -11.33 -3.39 14.03
CA ARG A 17 -11.80 -2.43 15.05
C ARG A 17 -11.96 -1.06 14.40
N SER A 18 -13.01 -0.35 14.80
CA SER A 18 -13.17 1.08 14.52
C SER A 18 -12.39 1.90 15.56
N TYR A 19 -11.70 2.93 15.09
CA TYR A 19 -10.98 3.88 15.93
C TYR A 19 -11.62 5.27 15.78
N THR A 20 -11.49 6.12 16.79
CA THR A 20 -11.64 7.57 16.58
C THR A 20 -10.40 8.12 15.88
N ASP A 21 -10.49 9.36 15.39
CA ASP A 21 -9.35 10.01 14.73
C ASP A 21 -8.18 10.16 15.71
N GLU A 22 -8.44 10.51 16.98
CA GLU A 22 -7.43 10.62 18.04
C GLU A 22 -6.85 9.27 18.44
N GLU A 23 -7.69 8.23 18.58
CA GLU A 23 -7.21 6.88 18.89
C GLU A 23 -6.30 6.33 17.78
N PHE A 24 -6.60 6.67 16.52
CA PHE A 24 -5.79 6.25 15.38
C PHE A 24 -4.50 7.06 15.25
N ASP A 25 -4.54 8.37 15.53
CA ASP A 25 -3.34 9.20 15.58
C ASP A 25 -2.36 8.75 16.67
N GLU A 26 -2.85 8.45 17.88
CA GLU A 26 -2.03 7.88 18.96
C GLU A 26 -1.42 6.53 18.57
N LEU A 27 -2.19 5.67 17.87
CA LEU A 27 -1.68 4.41 17.33
C LEU A 27 -0.56 4.62 16.30
N CYS A 28 -0.72 5.60 15.40
CA CYS A 28 0.31 5.99 14.45
C CYS A 28 1.57 6.45 15.17
N PHE A 29 1.42 7.36 16.14
CA PHE A 29 2.54 7.90 16.91
C PHE A 29 3.32 6.81 17.66
N GLU A 30 2.63 5.90 18.36
CA GLU A 30 3.26 4.78 19.06
C GLU A 30 4.05 3.85 18.12
N PHE A 31 3.60 3.71 16.87
CA PHE A 31 4.26 2.88 15.87
C PHE A 31 5.36 3.63 15.08
N GLY A 32 5.47 4.95 15.24
CA GLY A 32 6.40 5.82 14.53
C GLY A 32 5.92 6.25 13.14
N LEU A 33 4.60 6.40 12.98
CA LEU A 33 3.92 7.00 11.83
C LEU A 33 3.27 8.33 12.24
N GLU A 34 2.84 9.11 11.26
CA GLU A 34 2.14 10.37 11.47
C GLU A 34 0.85 10.41 10.65
N LEU A 35 -0.28 10.74 11.27
CA LEU A 35 -1.53 11.00 10.56
C LEU A 35 -1.53 12.47 10.10
N ASP A 36 -1.14 12.71 8.85
CA ASP A 36 -0.90 14.05 8.30
C ASP A 36 -2.21 14.81 8.00
N GLU A 37 -3.12 14.18 7.25
CA GLU A 37 -4.38 14.82 6.84
C GLU A 37 -5.53 13.81 6.82
N ILE A 38 -6.70 14.25 7.29
CA ILE A 38 -7.98 13.55 7.11
C ILE A 38 -8.77 14.36 6.09
N THR A 39 -9.07 13.76 4.94
CA THR A 39 -9.80 14.43 3.86
C THR A 39 -10.76 13.46 3.15
N SER A 40 -11.45 13.90 2.09
CA SER A 40 -12.26 13.05 1.22
C SER A 40 -11.97 13.32 -0.25
N GLU A 41 -12.33 12.39 -1.15
CA GLU A 41 -12.17 12.63 -2.60
C GLU A 41 -12.89 13.91 -3.04
N LYS A 42 -14.06 14.18 -2.46
CA LYS A 42 -14.83 15.40 -2.72
C LYS A 42 -14.13 16.67 -2.26
N GLU A 43 -13.53 16.67 -1.08
CA GLU A 43 -12.77 17.81 -0.58
C GLU A 43 -11.52 18.08 -1.42
N ILE A 44 -10.82 17.03 -1.86
CA ILE A 44 -9.66 17.16 -2.76
C ILE A 44 -10.11 17.81 -4.08
N ILE A 45 -11.17 17.31 -4.70
CA ILE A 45 -11.68 17.83 -5.98
C ILE A 45 -12.22 19.26 -5.83
N SER A 46 -12.91 19.56 -4.72
CA SER A 46 -13.38 20.91 -4.41
C SER A 46 -12.20 21.90 -4.29
N ARG A 47 -11.14 21.54 -3.56
CA ARG A 47 -9.95 22.38 -3.40
C ARG A 47 -9.17 22.57 -4.71
N GLU A 48 -9.05 21.55 -5.54
CA GLU A 48 -8.23 21.61 -6.77
C GLU A 48 -8.98 22.14 -8.00
N GLN A 49 -10.28 21.83 -8.13
CA GLN A 49 -11.03 22.02 -9.38
C GLN A 49 -12.35 22.80 -9.20
N GLY A 50 -12.67 23.21 -7.97
CA GLY A 50 -13.87 23.96 -7.61
C GLY A 50 -15.10 23.09 -7.36
N ASP A 51 -16.03 23.63 -6.56
CA ASP A 51 -17.21 22.90 -6.06
C ASP A 51 -18.12 22.33 -7.15
N THR A 52 -18.19 22.95 -8.32
CA THR A 52 -19.02 22.49 -9.44
C THR A 52 -18.58 21.13 -9.98
N LYS A 53 -17.28 20.80 -9.92
CA LYS A 53 -16.76 19.46 -10.29
C LYS A 53 -16.78 18.46 -9.15
N ALA A 54 -16.91 18.90 -7.90
CA ALA A 54 -17.04 18.03 -6.74
C ALA A 54 -18.44 17.37 -6.63
N SER A 55 -19.43 17.84 -7.39
CA SER A 55 -20.85 17.43 -7.41
C SER A 55 -21.16 15.95 -7.72
N GLY A 56 -20.16 15.08 -7.82
CA GLY A 56 -20.31 13.64 -8.01
C GLY A 56 -19.15 12.82 -7.42
N ALA A 57 -18.29 13.48 -6.63
CA ALA A 57 -17.15 12.85 -5.98
C ALA A 57 -17.58 12.13 -4.70
N SER A 58 -16.81 11.13 -4.31
CA SER A 58 -17.09 10.33 -3.12
C SER A 58 -16.81 11.11 -1.84
N ASP A 59 -17.74 11.09 -0.89
CA ASP A 59 -17.56 11.60 0.48
C ASP A 59 -16.80 10.59 1.38
N VAL A 60 -16.13 9.59 0.78
CA VAL A 60 -15.34 8.60 1.53
C VAL A 60 -14.14 9.27 2.17
N ILE A 61 -13.98 9.05 3.48
CA ILE A 61 -12.90 9.59 4.29
C ILE A 61 -11.60 8.83 3.99
N LEU A 62 -10.56 9.60 3.70
CA LEU A 62 -9.20 9.21 3.39
C LEU A 62 -8.27 9.71 4.50
N TYR A 63 -7.46 8.79 5.02
CA TYR A 63 -6.34 9.12 5.88
C TYR A 63 -5.07 9.18 5.04
N LYS A 64 -4.36 10.30 5.14
CA LYS A 64 -2.99 10.43 4.64
C LYS A 64 -2.03 10.16 5.79
N ILE A 65 -1.29 9.07 5.66
CA ILE A 65 -0.37 8.61 6.69
C ILE A 65 1.04 8.77 6.17
N ASP A 66 1.87 9.50 6.91
CA ASP A 66 3.28 9.68 6.62
C ASP A 66 4.09 8.51 7.20
N VAL A 67 4.85 7.88 6.31
CA VAL A 67 5.60 6.65 6.59
C VAL A 67 7.09 6.92 6.50
N PRO A 68 7.92 6.37 7.40
CA PRO A 68 9.36 6.44 7.30
C PRO A 68 9.88 5.90 5.96
N ALA A 69 10.78 6.64 5.31
CA ALA A 69 11.28 6.30 3.96
C ALA A 69 12.05 4.96 3.90
N ASN A 70 12.48 4.42 5.03
CA ASN A 70 13.15 3.12 5.16
C ASN A 70 12.19 1.94 5.34
N ARG A 71 10.87 2.17 5.46
CA ARG A 71 9.84 1.14 5.69
C ARG A 71 8.99 0.91 4.44
N TYR A 72 9.61 0.31 3.42
CA TYR A 72 8.95 -0.01 2.14
C TYR A 72 7.76 -0.97 2.29
N ASP A 73 7.75 -1.76 3.36
CA ASP A 73 6.67 -2.70 3.68
C ASP A 73 5.36 -2.01 4.10
N LEU A 74 5.39 -0.70 4.36
CA LEU A 74 4.25 0.11 4.81
C LEU A 74 3.68 1.01 3.71
N LEU A 75 4.12 0.88 2.46
CA LEU A 75 3.68 1.73 1.33
C LEU A 75 2.32 1.36 0.73
N CYS A 76 1.55 0.48 1.39
CA CYS A 76 0.20 0.11 0.98
C CYS A 76 -0.67 -0.24 2.19
N LEU A 77 -1.99 -0.34 1.97
CA LEU A 77 -2.96 -0.68 3.01
C LEU A 77 -2.63 -2.02 3.68
N GLU A 78 -2.34 -3.07 2.91
CA GLU A 78 -2.03 -4.40 3.44
C GLU A 78 -0.76 -4.38 4.30
N GLY A 79 0.22 -3.58 3.89
CA GLY A 79 1.48 -3.36 4.60
C GLY A 79 1.25 -2.70 5.96
N LEU A 80 0.55 -1.57 5.97
CA LEU A 80 0.18 -0.83 7.18
C LEU A 80 -0.62 -1.70 8.16
N VAL A 81 -1.70 -2.32 7.68
CA VAL A 81 -2.56 -3.18 8.50
C VAL A 81 -1.76 -4.32 9.12
N ARG A 82 -0.92 -5.00 8.33
CA ARG A 82 -0.08 -6.09 8.82
C ARG A 82 0.92 -5.60 9.87
N GLY A 83 1.60 -4.48 9.61
CA GLY A 83 2.54 -3.87 10.54
C GLY A 83 1.90 -3.53 11.88
N LEU A 84 0.76 -2.85 11.85
CA LEU A 84 0.01 -2.44 13.05
C LEU A 84 -0.55 -3.64 13.82
N GLN A 85 -1.08 -4.66 13.13
CA GLN A 85 -1.60 -5.86 13.80
C GLN A 85 -0.49 -6.66 14.50
N VAL A 86 0.68 -6.78 13.88
CA VAL A 86 1.85 -7.42 14.49
C VAL A 86 2.33 -6.61 15.69
N PHE A 87 2.43 -5.28 15.56
CA PHE A 87 2.83 -4.39 16.65
C PHE A 87 1.91 -4.50 17.88
N LYS A 88 0.60 -4.62 17.67
CA LYS A 88 -0.38 -4.82 18.74
C LYS A 88 -0.53 -6.28 19.18
N ASN A 89 0.37 -7.17 18.77
CA ASN A 89 0.35 -8.60 19.08
C ASN A 89 -0.98 -9.30 18.74
N LYS A 90 -1.73 -8.77 17.76
CA LYS A 90 -2.98 -9.37 17.26
C LYS A 90 -2.72 -10.40 16.15
N LEU A 91 -1.56 -10.30 15.49
CA LEU A 91 -1.15 -11.17 14.41
C LEU A 91 0.30 -11.61 14.65
N GLU A 92 0.58 -12.90 14.50
CA GLU A 92 1.97 -13.36 14.45
C GLU A 92 2.66 -12.89 13.16
N VAL A 93 3.97 -12.67 13.22
CA VAL A 93 4.75 -12.27 12.03
C VAL A 93 4.63 -13.33 10.94
N PRO A 94 4.03 -13.02 9.77
CA PRO A 94 3.83 -14.02 8.73
C PRO A 94 5.17 -14.44 8.12
N ARG A 95 5.32 -15.75 7.90
CA ARG A 95 6.52 -16.34 7.29
C ARG A 95 6.30 -16.58 5.80
N TYR A 96 6.90 -15.76 4.96
CA TYR A 96 6.86 -15.94 3.51
C TYR A 96 7.85 -17.02 3.07
N LYS A 97 7.36 -18.02 2.34
CA LYS A 97 8.19 -19.09 1.78
C LYS A 97 7.93 -19.21 0.29
N ARG A 98 9.00 -19.36 -0.50
CA ARG A 98 8.89 -19.73 -1.90
C ARG A 98 8.42 -21.18 -2.00
N VAL A 99 7.47 -21.43 -2.90
CA VAL A 99 6.97 -22.78 -3.21
C VAL A 99 7.33 -23.17 -4.65
N SER A 100 7.61 -24.45 -4.87
CA SER A 100 7.85 -24.99 -6.21
C SER A 100 6.59 -24.94 -7.08
N PRO A 101 6.71 -24.86 -8.41
CA PRO A 101 5.56 -24.95 -9.32
C PRO A 101 4.91 -26.33 -9.29
N LEU A 102 3.57 -26.36 -9.41
CA LEU A 102 2.80 -27.60 -9.53
C LEU A 102 3.13 -28.36 -10.82
N SER A 103 3.43 -27.62 -11.89
CA SER A 103 3.82 -28.15 -13.21
C SER A 103 5.28 -28.65 -13.27
N GLY A 104 6.03 -28.61 -12.16
CA GLY A 104 7.43 -29.03 -12.09
C GLY A 104 8.43 -27.98 -12.57
N GLU A 105 8.20 -27.37 -13.73
CA GLU A 105 9.15 -26.38 -14.29
C GLU A 105 8.87 -24.93 -13.85
N PRO A 106 9.89 -24.21 -13.35
CA PRO A 106 9.74 -22.79 -13.02
C PRO A 106 9.72 -21.93 -14.28
N GLN A 107 8.91 -20.87 -14.25
CA GLN A 107 8.97 -19.80 -15.24
C GLN A 107 10.34 -19.12 -15.18
N LYS A 108 10.93 -18.81 -16.35
CA LYS A 108 12.28 -18.26 -16.47
C LYS A 108 12.23 -16.89 -17.12
N LEU A 109 12.97 -15.95 -16.55
CA LEU A 109 13.34 -14.69 -17.18
C LEU A 109 14.81 -14.81 -17.60
N ILE A 110 15.07 -14.64 -18.89
CA ILE A 110 16.42 -14.79 -19.48
C ILE A 110 16.92 -13.40 -19.84
N ILE A 111 18.05 -13.00 -19.24
CA ILE A 111 18.75 -11.77 -19.55
C ILE A 111 19.76 -12.07 -20.65
N THR A 112 19.73 -11.32 -21.75
CA THR A 112 20.63 -11.51 -22.88
C THR A 112 21.79 -10.51 -22.81
N LYS A 113 22.84 -10.71 -23.62
CA LYS A 113 24.02 -9.82 -23.57
C LYS A 113 23.72 -8.40 -24.05
N GLU A 114 22.73 -8.26 -24.92
CA GLU A 114 22.31 -6.98 -25.50
C GLU A 114 21.79 -6.00 -24.43
N THR A 115 21.33 -6.49 -23.27
CA THR A 115 20.85 -5.63 -22.18
C THR A 115 21.96 -5.14 -21.24
N GLU A 116 23.19 -5.66 -21.35
CA GLU A 116 24.29 -5.39 -20.40
C GLU A 116 24.63 -3.89 -20.30
N ALA A 117 24.62 -3.18 -21.43
CA ALA A 117 24.99 -1.77 -21.48
C ALA A 117 23.92 -0.81 -20.91
N VAL A 118 22.65 -1.24 -20.86
CA VAL A 118 21.52 -0.36 -20.49
C VAL A 118 20.88 -0.78 -19.16
N ARG A 119 20.60 -2.07 -18.99
CA ARG A 119 19.96 -2.63 -17.79
C ARG A 119 20.46 -4.06 -17.56
N PRO A 120 21.63 -4.22 -16.90
CA PRO A 120 22.33 -5.50 -16.81
C PRO A 120 21.61 -6.55 -15.96
N HIS A 121 20.69 -6.13 -15.09
CA HIS A 121 20.04 -7.00 -14.12
C HIS A 121 18.53 -6.81 -14.10
N ALA A 122 17.82 -7.93 -13.99
CA ALA A 122 16.38 -8.00 -13.81
C ALA A 122 16.05 -9.24 -12.97
N VAL A 123 14.96 -9.15 -12.19
CA VAL A 123 14.47 -10.26 -11.37
C VAL A 123 12.95 -10.33 -11.53
N ALA A 124 12.42 -11.56 -11.54
CA ALA A 124 10.98 -11.80 -11.61
C ALA A 124 10.58 -12.95 -10.67
N ALA A 125 9.34 -12.88 -10.19
CA ALA A 125 8.71 -13.92 -9.38
C ALA A 125 7.23 -14.02 -9.77
N VAL A 126 6.62 -15.17 -9.49
CA VAL A 126 5.20 -15.42 -9.79
C VAL A 126 4.46 -15.73 -8.49
N LEU A 127 3.42 -14.95 -8.23
CA LEU A 127 2.41 -15.23 -7.23
C LEU A 127 1.21 -15.87 -7.94
N ARG A 128 0.77 -17.04 -7.46
CA ARG A 128 -0.30 -17.82 -8.10
C ARG A 128 -1.63 -17.64 -7.37
N ASN A 129 -2.73 -17.74 -8.12
CA ASN A 129 -4.10 -17.78 -7.60
C ASN A 129 -4.46 -16.56 -6.74
N ILE A 130 -4.03 -15.36 -7.14
CA ILE A 130 -4.44 -14.13 -6.46
C ILE A 130 -5.90 -13.84 -6.80
N THR A 131 -6.72 -13.64 -5.77
CA THR A 131 -8.10 -13.16 -5.92
C THR A 131 -8.14 -11.64 -5.81
N PHE A 132 -8.18 -10.97 -6.95
CA PHE A 132 -8.35 -9.53 -7.03
C PHE A 132 -9.81 -9.12 -6.82
N THR A 133 -10.00 -8.11 -5.99
CA THR A 133 -11.17 -7.22 -6.02
C THR A 133 -10.73 -5.89 -6.63
N LYS A 134 -11.68 -4.99 -6.92
CA LYS A 134 -11.34 -3.66 -7.46
C LYS A 134 -10.40 -2.91 -6.52
N GLU A 135 -10.66 -2.94 -5.22
CA GLU A 135 -9.86 -2.26 -4.19
C GLU A 135 -8.45 -2.86 -4.09
N ARG A 136 -8.33 -4.20 -4.10
CA ARG A 136 -7.02 -4.86 -4.06
C ARG A 136 -6.20 -4.62 -5.32
N TYR A 137 -6.86 -4.54 -6.47
CA TYR A 137 -6.19 -4.22 -7.72
C TYR A 137 -5.65 -2.79 -7.70
N ASP A 138 -6.48 -1.84 -7.28
CA ASP A 138 -6.07 -0.44 -7.19
C ASP A 138 -4.91 -0.26 -6.19
N SER A 139 -4.97 -0.92 -5.03
CA SER A 139 -3.87 -0.89 -4.05
C SER A 139 -2.59 -1.56 -4.57
N PHE A 140 -2.71 -2.63 -5.37
CA PHE A 140 -1.57 -3.29 -5.99
C PHE A 140 -0.85 -2.38 -7.01
N ILE A 141 -1.61 -1.64 -7.82
CA ILE A 141 -1.06 -0.66 -8.77
C ILE A 141 -0.46 0.54 -8.02
N GLU A 142 -1.15 1.04 -6.98
CA GLU A 142 -0.65 2.16 -6.17
C GLU A 142 0.69 1.82 -5.51
N LEU A 143 0.84 0.62 -4.93
CA LEU A 143 2.10 0.16 -4.36
C LEU A 143 3.22 0.15 -5.42
N GLN A 144 2.91 -0.31 -6.64
CA GLN A 144 3.86 -0.27 -7.74
C GLN A 144 4.30 1.17 -8.02
N GLU A 145 3.38 2.11 -8.16
CA GLU A 145 3.71 3.52 -8.44
C GLU A 145 4.53 4.15 -7.31
N LYS A 146 4.17 3.91 -6.05
CA LYS A 146 4.89 4.42 -4.88
C LYS A 146 6.33 3.89 -4.81
N LEU A 147 6.57 2.62 -5.16
CA LEU A 147 7.92 2.08 -5.25
C LEU A 147 8.71 2.73 -6.39
N HIS A 148 8.09 2.93 -7.56
CA HIS A 148 8.75 3.55 -8.70
C HIS A 148 9.14 5.01 -8.46
N GLN A 149 8.28 5.79 -7.80
CA GLN A 149 8.56 7.20 -7.49
C GLN A 149 9.67 7.38 -6.44
N ASN A 150 9.81 6.40 -5.54
CA ASN A 150 10.71 6.48 -4.39
C ASN A 150 12.01 5.68 -4.61
N ILE A 151 11.96 4.35 -4.49
CA ILE A 151 13.16 3.51 -4.38
C ILE A 151 13.75 3.13 -5.75
N CYS A 152 12.94 3.07 -6.82
CA CYS A 152 13.39 2.61 -8.13
C CYS A 152 13.88 3.74 -9.05
N ARG A 153 14.48 4.81 -8.49
CA ARG A 153 15.05 5.91 -9.27
C ARG A 153 16.29 5.47 -10.06
#